data_AF-A0A3E4UUX2-F1
#
_entry.id   AF-A0A3E4UUX2-F1
#
_cell.length_a   1.000
_cell.length_b   1.000
_cell.length_c   1.000
_cell.angle_alpha   90.00
_cell.angle_beta   90.00
_cell.angle_gamma   90.00
#
_symmetry.space_group_name_H-M   'P 1'
#
loop_
_entity.id
_entity.type
_entity.pdbx_description
1 polymer ?
#
loop_
_entity_poly.entity_id
_entity_poly.type
_entity_poly.pdbx_seq_one_letter_code
_entity_poly.pdbx_strand_id
1 'polypeptide(L)'
;MKYFTLPGMDMLCDRRELSTAKQVQSIARQMGREGVMSEIYGVTGWNFDFRNHKLAGDWQAALGVTVRVPHLSWVSMEGEAKRDYPASIGYQSPWYQEYSYIEDHFARLNTAMTRGKPKVAVGIIHPIESYWSYWGNQKQTATIRQKLEAEFENIIRWMLYGLIDFDFISEAVLGEETQPQGLDQFIMGEMRYQVIVVPDCFTLRESTYKRLKAFQEAGGNLVFMGAIPEYIDGVKDSRVSEMAEKCSQIDYSCESLLNYLEVYRSVDIFIRQAEGIDATRIVQKEEGIRTDNMFYQIREEEECRWLFVCHVNRPVDEHITFLEELKIQIRGEYKPVFYDTLTGQTTNIAAVYSSGDTIITVYGSAHDSFLFRLVPGRSEDGEQWKYSFPKEKRYFPQPKHFLLEEDNCCLLDLAEYAFDDQDWNSEEEILRIDNRFRKKLGYPLRMEALAQPG
;
A
#
# COMPACT_ATOMS: atom_id res chain seq x y z
N MET A 1 17.63 4.14 -4.85
CA MET A 1 16.98 2.94 -4.27
C MET A 1 17.80 1.66 -4.44
N LYS A 2 18.29 1.27 -5.62
CA LYS A 2 18.96 -0.04 -5.82
C LYS A 2 20.18 -0.35 -4.94
N TYR A 3 20.93 0.68 -4.55
CA TYR A 3 22.14 0.53 -3.71
C TYR A 3 21.84 0.33 -2.23
N PHE A 4 20.59 0.51 -1.79
CA PHE A 4 20.21 0.25 -0.41
C PHE A 4 19.99 -1.25 -0.18
N THR A 5 20.43 -1.75 0.99
CA THR A 5 20.16 -3.12 1.44
C THR A 5 18.65 -3.36 1.59
N LEU A 6 17.97 -2.40 2.22
CA LEU A 6 16.52 -2.37 2.35
C LEU A 6 16.04 -1.01 1.83
N PRO A 7 15.56 -0.93 0.58
CA PRO A 7 15.07 0.33 0.04
C PRO A 7 13.81 0.76 0.82
N GLY A 8 13.68 2.06 1.06
CA GLY A 8 12.63 2.61 1.89
C GLY A 8 11.76 3.63 1.19
N MET A 9 10.56 3.83 1.73
CA MET A 9 9.67 4.94 1.41
C MET A 9 9.24 5.66 2.70
N ASP A 10 8.61 6.81 2.51
CA ASP A 10 8.02 7.61 3.58
C ASP A 10 6.53 7.78 3.28
N MET A 11 5.69 7.41 4.25
CA MET A 11 4.23 7.51 4.23
C MET A 11 3.75 8.30 5.46
N LEU A 12 4.11 9.58 5.49
CA LEU A 12 3.79 10.53 6.55
C LEU A 12 2.30 10.56 6.90
N CYS A 13 1.45 10.85 5.91
CA CYS A 13 0.00 10.84 6.08
C CYS A 13 -0.53 9.42 5.84
N ASP A 14 -1.63 9.01 6.49
CA ASP A 14 -2.36 7.81 6.08
C ASP A 14 -3.18 8.06 4.79
N ARG A 15 -2.41 8.24 3.71
CA ARG A 15 -2.81 8.31 2.30
C ARG A 15 -2.45 7.00 1.61
N ARG A 16 -3.10 6.73 0.49
CA ARG A 16 -2.80 5.55 -0.35
C ARG A 16 -1.89 6.00 -1.47
N GLU A 17 -0.63 6.32 -1.16
CA GLU A 17 0.37 6.71 -2.18
C GLU A 17 0.95 5.46 -2.85
N LEU A 18 0.15 4.86 -3.73
CA LEU A 18 0.41 3.57 -4.35
C LEU A 18 1.64 3.60 -5.27
N SER A 19 1.86 4.71 -5.98
CA SER A 19 3.03 4.90 -6.86
C SER A 19 4.35 4.78 -6.10
N THR A 20 4.46 5.43 -4.94
CA THR A 20 5.65 5.36 -4.09
C THR A 20 5.92 3.92 -3.66
N ALA A 21 4.90 3.23 -3.13
CA ALA A 21 5.02 1.84 -2.68
C ALA A 21 5.41 0.89 -3.82
N LYS A 22 4.76 0.99 -4.98
CA LYS A 22 5.07 0.13 -6.14
C LYS A 22 6.47 0.37 -6.68
N GLN A 23 6.95 1.61 -6.73
CA GLN A 23 8.31 1.90 -7.21
C GLN A 23 9.37 1.26 -6.31
N VAL A 24 9.26 1.42 -4.99
CA VAL A 24 10.23 0.86 -4.04
C VAL A 24 10.16 -0.68 -4.00
N GLN A 25 8.95 -1.25 -4.05
CA GLN A 25 8.70 -2.69 -4.15
C GLN A 25 9.37 -3.30 -5.39
N SER A 26 9.19 -2.65 -6.55
CA SER A 26 9.76 -3.14 -7.81
C SER A 26 11.28 -3.25 -7.73
N ILE A 27 11.94 -2.23 -7.16
CA ILE A 27 13.39 -2.25 -6.95
C ILE A 27 13.79 -3.32 -5.93
N ALA A 28 13.06 -3.46 -4.82
CA ALA A 28 13.35 -4.48 -3.82
C ALA A 28 13.34 -5.88 -4.45
N ARG A 29 12.28 -6.21 -5.21
CA ARG A 29 12.13 -7.50 -5.88
C ARG A 29 13.20 -7.74 -6.94
N GLN A 30 13.41 -6.78 -7.84
CA GLN A 30 14.40 -6.87 -8.92
C GLN A 30 15.83 -7.03 -8.38
N MET A 31 16.16 -6.41 -7.25
CA MET A 31 17.47 -6.52 -6.60
C MET A 31 17.56 -7.69 -5.60
N GLY A 32 16.54 -8.55 -5.51
CA GLY A 32 16.54 -9.70 -4.60
C GLY A 32 16.57 -9.34 -3.12
N ARG A 33 16.02 -8.18 -2.74
CA ARG A 33 15.94 -7.73 -1.34
C ARG A 33 14.79 -8.45 -0.62
N GLU A 34 14.95 -8.64 0.68
CA GLU A 34 13.97 -9.34 1.52
C GLU A 34 12.64 -8.59 1.65
N GLY A 35 12.65 -7.26 1.51
CA GLY A 35 11.45 -6.44 1.41
C GLY A 35 11.74 -4.95 1.33
N VAL A 36 10.79 -4.15 1.81
CA VAL A 36 10.82 -2.68 1.81
C VAL A 36 10.67 -2.13 3.23
N MET A 37 11.33 -0.99 3.50
CA MET A 37 11.12 -0.19 4.71
C MET A 37 10.08 0.92 4.47
N SER A 38 9.26 1.23 5.46
CA SER A 38 8.33 2.36 5.38
C SER A 38 8.30 3.15 6.68
N GLU A 39 8.65 4.43 6.62
CA GLU A 39 8.27 5.38 7.66
C GLU A 39 6.75 5.63 7.59
N ILE A 40 6.05 5.53 8.72
CA ILE A 40 4.59 5.53 8.74
C ILE A 40 4.05 6.21 10.01
N TYR A 41 2.83 6.75 9.91
CA TYR A 41 2.08 7.43 10.97
C TYR A 41 2.55 8.86 11.29
N GLY A 42 3.47 9.42 10.50
CA GLY A 42 4.13 10.69 10.83
C GLY A 42 3.26 11.94 10.87
N VAL A 43 2.04 11.90 10.31
CA VAL A 43 1.09 13.02 10.25
C VAL A 43 -0.31 12.50 10.59
N THR A 44 -0.41 11.62 11.58
CA THR A 44 -1.70 11.16 12.14
C THR A 44 -2.08 11.94 13.40
N GLY A 45 -3.36 11.94 13.75
CA GLY A 45 -3.84 12.54 15.00
C GLY A 45 -3.65 11.64 16.22
N TRP A 46 -3.90 12.19 17.41
CA TRP A 46 -3.89 11.43 18.67
C TRP A 46 -5.00 10.37 18.77
N ASN A 47 -6.03 10.48 17.93
CA ASN A 47 -7.13 9.52 17.82
C ASN A 47 -6.84 8.35 16.87
N PHE A 48 -5.62 8.24 16.32
CA PHE A 48 -5.27 7.20 15.36
C PHE A 48 -5.01 5.87 16.07
N ASP A 49 -6.05 5.04 16.14
CA ASP A 49 -6.04 3.80 16.93
C ASP A 49 -5.49 2.58 16.19
N PHE A 50 -5.52 1.43 16.86
CA PHE A 50 -5.01 0.16 16.32
C PHE A 50 -5.77 -0.36 15.10
N ARG A 51 -7.05 0.00 14.89
CA ARG A 51 -7.76 -0.32 13.65
C ARG A 51 -7.08 0.36 12.47
N ASN A 52 -6.77 1.64 12.64
CA ASN A 52 -6.12 2.45 11.63
C ASN A 52 -4.62 2.12 11.46
N HIS A 53 -3.89 1.81 12.55
CA HIS A 53 -2.51 1.29 12.46
C HIS A 53 -2.47 0.02 11.61
N LYS A 54 -3.38 -0.91 11.87
CA LYS A 54 -3.49 -2.17 11.15
C LYS A 54 -3.80 -1.95 9.67
N LEU A 55 -4.85 -1.21 9.34
CA LEU A 55 -5.22 -0.95 7.94
C LEU A 55 -4.09 -0.26 7.16
N ALA A 56 -3.48 0.78 7.74
CA ALA A 56 -2.40 1.52 7.09
C ALA A 56 -1.12 0.68 6.89
N GLY A 57 -0.82 -0.24 7.83
CA GLY A 57 0.30 -1.17 7.68
C GLY A 57 0.01 -2.33 6.73
N ASP A 58 -1.22 -2.85 6.71
CA ASP A 58 -1.61 -4.02 5.92
C ASP A 58 -1.53 -3.75 4.42
N TRP A 59 -2.10 -2.66 3.92
CA TRP A 59 -2.03 -2.36 2.49
C TRP A 59 -0.58 -2.15 2.03
N GLN A 60 0.26 -1.58 2.91
CA GLN A 60 1.69 -1.43 2.63
C GLN A 60 2.41 -2.78 2.63
N ALA A 61 2.05 -3.70 3.53
CA ALA A 61 2.58 -5.06 3.54
C ALA A 61 2.19 -5.86 2.28
N ALA A 62 0.96 -5.67 1.79
CA ALA A 62 0.53 -6.21 0.50
C ALA A 62 1.34 -5.61 -0.68
N LEU A 63 1.92 -4.42 -0.51
CA LEU A 63 2.85 -3.80 -1.45
C LEU A 63 4.32 -3.97 -1.06
N GLY A 64 4.64 -5.03 -0.31
CA GLY A 64 6.02 -5.48 -0.08
C GLY A 64 6.76 -4.81 1.08
N VAL A 65 6.10 -3.95 1.86
CA VAL A 65 6.68 -3.45 3.11
C VAL A 65 6.80 -4.58 4.12
N THR A 66 7.99 -4.73 4.68
CA THR A 66 8.31 -5.77 5.68
C THR A 66 8.95 -5.19 6.95
N VAL A 67 9.38 -3.93 6.90
CA VAL A 67 9.89 -3.19 8.05
C VAL A 67 9.13 -1.88 8.14
N ARG A 68 8.27 -1.76 9.14
CA ARG A 68 7.61 -0.50 9.48
C ARG A 68 8.49 0.27 10.43
N VAL A 69 8.58 1.57 10.23
CA VAL A 69 9.24 2.54 11.11
C VAL A 69 8.15 3.50 11.61
N PRO A 70 7.48 3.18 12.73
CA PRO A 70 6.45 4.06 13.27
C PRO A 70 7.06 5.39 13.73
N HIS A 71 6.55 6.49 13.20
CA HIS A 71 6.88 7.84 13.63
C HIS A 71 5.90 8.27 14.74
N LEU A 72 6.32 8.54 15.98
CA LEU A 72 7.67 8.51 16.55
C LEU A 72 7.61 8.13 18.06
N SER A 73 8.75 7.78 18.66
CA SER A 73 8.88 7.72 20.12
C SER A 73 9.41 9.06 20.64
N TRP A 74 8.68 9.70 21.55
CA TRP A 74 9.01 11.04 22.01
C TRP A 74 10.08 10.95 23.10
N VAL A 75 11.07 11.82 23.03
CA VAL A 75 12.05 11.97 24.13
C VAL A 75 11.39 12.65 25.34
N SER A 76 10.53 13.64 25.11
CA SER A 76 9.79 14.37 26.16
C SER A 76 8.48 14.94 25.61
N MET A 77 7.45 15.00 26.47
CA MET A 77 6.20 15.74 26.24
C MET A 77 6.19 17.13 26.87
N GLU A 78 7.28 17.55 27.51
CA GLU A 78 7.31 18.82 28.23
C GLU A 78 7.12 20.05 27.34
N GLY A 79 6.59 21.13 27.92
CA GLY A 79 6.47 22.43 27.26
C GLY A 79 5.48 22.42 26.10
N GLU A 80 5.96 22.70 24.89
CA GLU A 80 5.15 22.73 23.67
C GLU A 80 4.96 21.35 23.05
N ALA A 81 5.87 20.41 23.33
CA ALA A 81 5.86 19.08 22.73
C ALA A 81 4.53 18.36 22.99
N LYS A 82 3.90 18.52 24.17
CA LYS A 82 2.56 17.97 24.47
C LYS A 82 1.46 18.32 23.45
N ARG A 83 1.65 19.36 22.63
CA ARG A 83 0.70 19.80 21.59
C ARG A 83 1.08 19.32 20.19
N ASP A 84 2.21 18.65 20.05
CA ASP A 84 2.70 18.12 18.79
C ASP A 84 1.91 16.87 18.37
N TYR A 85 2.07 16.48 17.11
CA TYR A 85 1.45 15.29 16.51
C TYR A 85 2.46 14.59 15.60
N PRO A 86 2.41 13.26 15.45
CA PRO A 86 1.40 12.30 15.87
C PRO A 86 1.53 11.83 17.33
N ALA A 87 0.58 11.01 17.81
CA ALA A 87 0.70 10.33 19.10
C ALA A 87 2.03 9.57 19.20
N SER A 88 2.67 9.64 20.36
CA SER A 88 3.88 8.85 20.59
C SER A 88 3.56 7.36 20.60
N ILE A 89 4.53 6.54 20.17
CA ILE A 89 4.51 5.08 20.36
C ILE A 89 5.17 4.65 21.69
N GLY A 90 5.66 5.61 22.48
CA GLY A 90 6.29 5.38 23.79
C GLY A 90 5.32 5.49 24.97
N TYR A 91 5.87 5.51 26.19
CA TYR A 91 5.13 5.55 27.46
C TYR A 91 4.16 6.73 27.62
N GLN A 92 4.28 7.73 26.74
CA GLN A 92 3.41 8.89 26.64
C GLN A 92 2.03 8.59 26.03
N SER A 93 1.91 7.48 25.31
CA SER A 93 0.66 7.01 24.73
C SER A 93 -0.12 6.20 25.76
N PRO A 94 -1.43 6.42 25.98
CA PRO A 94 -2.20 5.63 26.95
C PRO A 94 -2.21 4.12 26.68
N TRP A 95 -2.05 3.74 25.41
CA TRP A 95 -2.06 2.36 24.91
C TRP A 95 -0.67 1.82 24.54
N TYR A 96 0.40 2.37 25.13
CA TYR A 96 1.77 1.94 24.77
C TYR A 96 2.07 0.48 25.14
N GLN A 97 1.42 -0.06 26.17
CA GLN A 97 1.64 -1.43 26.65
C GLN A 97 0.94 -2.47 25.76
N GLU A 98 -0.03 -2.01 24.97
CA GLU A 98 -0.94 -2.80 24.17
C GLU A 98 -0.42 -2.95 22.73
N TYR A 99 0.67 -2.26 22.35
CA TYR A 99 1.25 -2.33 21.01
C TYR A 99 1.60 -3.76 20.58
N SER A 100 1.89 -4.67 21.50
CA SER A 100 2.11 -6.08 21.15
C SER A 100 0.92 -6.69 20.40
N TYR A 101 -0.31 -6.21 20.62
CA TYR A 101 -1.48 -6.67 19.88
C TYR A 101 -1.36 -6.45 18.37
N ILE A 102 -0.78 -5.32 17.94
CA ILE A 102 -0.59 -4.98 16.53
C ILE A 102 0.79 -5.35 16.02
N GLU A 103 1.83 -5.17 16.83
CA GLU A 103 3.20 -5.45 16.42
C GLU A 103 3.45 -6.95 16.26
N ASP A 104 2.82 -7.82 17.07
CA ASP A 104 2.88 -9.26 16.87
C ASP A 104 2.24 -9.69 15.54
N HIS A 105 1.13 -9.04 15.14
CA HIS A 105 0.47 -9.27 13.86
C HIS A 105 1.45 -9.02 12.71
N PHE A 106 2.12 -7.86 12.71
CA PHE A 106 3.09 -7.53 11.68
C PHE A 106 4.35 -8.39 11.75
N ALA A 107 4.82 -8.77 12.94
CA ALA A 107 5.95 -9.69 13.09
C ALA A 107 5.65 -11.07 12.47
N ARG A 108 4.46 -11.64 12.74
CA ARG A 108 4.03 -12.92 12.15
C ARG A 108 3.81 -12.79 10.64
N LEU A 109 3.16 -11.72 10.18
CA LEU A 109 2.95 -11.45 8.76
C LEU A 109 4.28 -11.34 8.00
N ASN A 110 5.22 -10.54 8.52
CA ASN A 110 6.51 -10.31 7.87
C ASN A 110 7.40 -11.54 7.89
N THR A 111 7.25 -12.43 8.88
CA THR A 111 7.89 -13.75 8.86
C THR A 111 7.47 -14.57 7.64
N ALA A 112 6.22 -14.48 7.19
CA ALA A 112 5.77 -15.12 5.95
C ALA A 112 6.16 -14.31 4.70
N MET A 113 5.98 -12.98 4.73
CA MET A 113 6.16 -12.12 3.55
C MET A 113 7.63 -11.89 3.12
N THR A 114 8.59 -12.21 3.98
CA THR A 114 10.04 -12.15 3.66
C THR A 114 10.59 -13.45 3.08
N ARG A 115 9.82 -14.56 3.13
CA ARG A 115 10.26 -15.89 2.65
C ARG A 115 10.05 -16.07 1.16
N GLY A 116 10.78 -17.03 0.57
CA GLY A 116 10.63 -17.37 -0.84
C GLY A 116 10.88 -16.20 -1.79
N LYS A 117 10.33 -16.29 -3.01
CA LYS A 117 10.40 -15.23 -4.03
C LYS A 117 9.02 -14.64 -4.31
N PRO A 118 8.91 -13.34 -4.62
CA PRO A 118 7.66 -12.76 -5.09
C PRO A 118 7.21 -13.43 -6.39
N LYS A 119 5.91 -13.74 -6.49
CA LYS A 119 5.32 -14.30 -7.71
C LYS A 119 4.57 -13.21 -8.50
N VAL A 120 5.22 -12.69 -9.53
CA VAL A 120 4.75 -11.54 -10.33
C VAL A 120 4.96 -11.83 -11.80
N ALA A 121 3.90 -11.75 -12.60
CA ALA A 121 3.97 -12.05 -14.04
C ALA A 121 4.08 -10.81 -14.92
N VAL A 122 3.65 -9.65 -14.44
CA VAL A 122 3.52 -8.41 -15.24
C VAL A 122 4.63 -7.42 -14.90
N GLY A 123 5.34 -6.97 -15.92
CA GLY A 123 6.23 -5.81 -15.84
C GLY A 123 5.63 -4.62 -16.60
N ILE A 124 5.74 -3.41 -16.04
CA ILE A 124 5.30 -2.18 -16.72
C ILE A 124 6.50 -1.25 -16.89
N ILE A 125 6.78 -0.80 -18.12
CA ILE A 125 7.82 0.22 -18.35
C ILE A 125 7.41 1.51 -17.63
N HIS A 126 8.27 2.03 -16.77
CA HIS A 126 7.98 3.26 -16.04
C HIS A 126 8.10 4.47 -17.00
N PRO A 127 7.04 5.28 -17.21
CA PRO A 127 7.03 6.34 -18.23
C PRO A 127 7.80 7.62 -17.83
N ILE A 128 8.74 7.53 -16.88
CA ILE A 128 9.37 8.72 -16.26
C ILE A 128 10.24 9.51 -17.24
N GLU A 129 10.86 8.85 -18.23
CA GLU A 129 11.64 9.52 -19.29
C GLU A 129 10.76 10.49 -20.10
N SER A 130 9.51 10.09 -20.33
CA SER A 130 8.53 10.91 -21.00
C SER A 130 8.12 12.11 -20.13
N TYR A 131 7.88 11.89 -18.85
CA TYR A 131 7.55 12.99 -17.93
C TYR A 131 8.69 14.03 -17.83
N TRP A 132 9.93 13.57 -17.68
CA TRP A 132 11.12 14.43 -17.55
C TRP A 132 11.37 15.32 -18.76
N SER A 133 11.07 14.83 -19.96
CA SER A 133 11.28 15.63 -21.16
C SER A 133 10.33 16.82 -21.29
N TYR A 134 9.20 16.79 -20.56
CA TYR A 134 8.29 17.93 -20.41
C TYR A 134 8.57 18.75 -19.15
N TRP A 135 9.63 18.44 -18.40
CA TRP A 135 10.01 19.19 -17.21
C TRP A 135 10.70 20.51 -17.58
N GLY A 136 9.87 21.51 -17.90
CA GLY A 136 10.32 22.84 -18.34
C GLY A 136 9.40 23.95 -17.86
N ASN A 137 9.24 24.99 -18.66
CA ASN A 137 8.41 26.14 -18.32
C ASN A 137 6.97 25.69 -17.99
N GLN A 138 6.50 26.00 -16.78
CA GLN A 138 5.20 25.54 -16.29
C GLN A 138 4.04 26.00 -17.18
N LYS A 139 4.08 27.23 -17.71
CA LYS A 139 3.00 27.75 -18.56
C LYS A 139 2.81 26.96 -19.86
N GLN A 140 3.86 26.31 -20.34
CA GLN A 140 3.84 25.55 -21.60
C GLN A 140 3.62 24.06 -21.37
N THR A 141 4.06 23.52 -20.23
CA THR A 141 4.17 22.07 -20.01
C THR A 141 3.28 21.53 -18.88
N ALA A 142 2.60 22.38 -18.10
CA ALA A 142 1.79 21.91 -16.97
C ALA A 142 0.68 20.95 -17.40
N THR A 143 -0.06 21.27 -18.48
CA THR A 143 -1.19 20.43 -18.95
C THR A 143 -0.74 19.03 -19.35
N ILE A 144 0.36 18.91 -20.09
CA ILE A 144 0.88 17.60 -20.51
C ILE A 144 1.44 16.82 -19.32
N ARG A 145 2.13 17.48 -18.37
CA ARG A 145 2.60 16.81 -17.14
C ARG A 145 1.46 16.31 -16.27
N GLN A 146 0.38 17.09 -16.13
CA GLN A 146 -0.82 16.67 -15.40
C GLN A 146 -1.50 15.47 -16.06
N LYS A 147 -1.56 15.44 -17.40
CA LYS A 147 -2.05 14.29 -18.16
C LYS A 147 -1.20 13.05 -17.85
N LEU A 148 0.12 13.12 -18.03
CA LEU A 148 1.04 12.00 -17.80
C LEU A 148 1.00 11.48 -16.36
N GLU A 149 0.91 12.38 -15.38
CA GLU A 149 0.75 12.02 -13.97
C GLU A 149 -0.56 11.26 -13.71
N ALA A 150 -1.68 11.79 -14.22
CA ALA A 150 -2.98 11.15 -14.08
C ALA A 150 -3.02 9.78 -14.76
N GLU A 151 -2.37 9.65 -15.93
CA GLU A 151 -2.25 8.38 -16.63
C GLU A 151 -1.44 7.36 -15.82
N PHE A 152 -0.28 7.77 -15.32
CA PHE A 152 0.55 6.93 -14.45
C PHE A 152 -0.21 6.42 -13.22
N GLU A 153 -0.89 7.31 -12.49
CA GLU A 153 -1.70 6.95 -11.31
C GLU A 153 -2.89 6.05 -11.68
N ASN A 154 -3.53 6.28 -12.83
CA ASN A 154 -4.63 5.45 -13.30
C ASN A 154 -4.20 4.00 -13.54
N ILE A 155 -3.07 3.77 -14.21
CA ILE A 155 -2.56 2.40 -14.45
C ILE A 155 -2.32 1.68 -13.12
N ILE A 156 -1.69 2.34 -12.16
CA ILE A 156 -1.43 1.75 -10.83
C ILE A 156 -2.74 1.35 -10.17
N ARG A 157 -3.73 2.24 -10.16
CA ARG A 157 -5.04 1.97 -9.57
C ARG A 157 -5.76 0.84 -10.30
N TRP A 158 -5.82 0.87 -11.62
CA TRP A 158 -6.47 -0.19 -12.42
C TRP A 158 -5.87 -1.55 -12.13
N MET A 159 -4.55 -1.65 -12.11
CA MET A 159 -3.84 -2.90 -11.84
C MET A 159 -4.08 -3.41 -10.42
N LEU A 160 -3.86 -2.57 -9.40
CA LEU A 160 -3.94 -3.01 -8.00
C LEU A 160 -5.38 -3.30 -7.55
N TYR A 161 -6.32 -2.40 -7.82
CA TYR A 161 -7.74 -2.64 -7.52
C TYR A 161 -8.35 -3.68 -8.44
N GLY A 162 -7.79 -3.86 -9.63
CA GLY A 162 -8.08 -4.96 -10.51
C GLY A 162 -7.34 -6.24 -10.16
N LEU A 163 -6.76 -6.41 -8.95
CA LEU A 163 -6.09 -7.64 -8.47
C LEU A 163 -5.05 -8.25 -9.44
N ILE A 164 -4.27 -7.41 -10.12
CA ILE A 164 -3.12 -7.83 -10.91
C ILE A 164 -1.87 -7.17 -10.32
N ASP A 165 -1.05 -7.96 -9.61
CA ASP A 165 0.25 -7.47 -9.13
C ASP A 165 1.24 -7.34 -10.30
N PHE A 166 2.10 -6.33 -10.21
CA PHE A 166 3.06 -5.97 -11.26
C PHE A 166 4.29 -5.31 -10.66
N ASP A 167 5.38 -5.24 -11.41
CA ASP A 167 6.54 -4.42 -11.04
C ASP A 167 6.83 -3.39 -12.13
N PHE A 168 7.23 -2.19 -11.72
CA PHE A 168 7.75 -1.16 -12.61
C PHE A 168 9.17 -1.51 -13.05
N ILE A 169 9.43 -1.32 -14.35
CA ILE A 169 10.74 -1.45 -14.95
C ILE A 169 11.25 -0.04 -15.22
N SER A 170 12.20 0.40 -14.40
CA SER A 170 12.91 1.67 -14.62
C SER A 170 13.90 1.50 -15.76
N GLU A 171 13.78 2.33 -16.80
CA GLU A 171 14.69 2.32 -17.94
C GLU A 171 16.15 2.59 -17.54
N ALA A 172 16.36 3.47 -16.55
CA ALA A 172 17.68 3.76 -16.01
C ALA A 172 18.33 2.53 -15.36
N VAL A 173 17.57 1.73 -14.61
CA VAL A 173 18.08 0.50 -13.99
C VAL A 173 18.21 -0.61 -15.04
N LEU A 174 17.26 -0.71 -15.96
CA LEU A 174 17.29 -1.67 -17.06
C LEU A 174 18.50 -1.48 -17.98
N GLY A 175 18.93 -0.24 -18.20
CA GLY A 175 20.12 0.08 -19.00
C GLY A 175 21.43 -0.48 -18.44
N GLU A 176 21.45 -0.85 -17.16
CA GLU A 176 22.59 -1.51 -16.50
C GLU A 176 22.44 -3.04 -16.43
N GLU A 177 21.33 -3.59 -16.89
CA GLU A 177 21.12 -5.04 -16.92
C GLU A 177 22.04 -5.69 -17.96
N THR A 178 22.82 -6.66 -17.51
CA THR A 178 23.82 -7.36 -18.33
C THR A 178 23.35 -8.75 -18.73
N GLN A 179 22.36 -9.31 -18.04
CA GLN A 179 21.79 -10.60 -18.39
C GLN A 179 21.11 -10.51 -19.77
N PRO A 180 21.42 -11.44 -20.69
CA PRO A 180 20.71 -11.53 -21.95
C PRO A 180 19.23 -11.83 -21.68
N GLN A 181 18.35 -11.41 -22.58
CA GLN A 181 16.92 -11.70 -22.43
C GLN A 181 16.62 -13.19 -22.55
N GLY A 182 15.66 -13.67 -21.76
CA GLY A 182 15.15 -15.03 -21.85
C GLY A 182 14.31 -15.22 -23.11
N LEU A 183 14.08 -16.49 -23.50
CA LEU A 183 13.28 -16.81 -24.67
C LEU A 183 11.79 -16.50 -24.47
N ASP A 184 11.29 -16.69 -23.25
CA ASP A 184 9.86 -16.65 -22.91
C ASP A 184 9.53 -15.66 -21.77
N GLN A 185 10.54 -15.11 -21.11
CA GLN A 185 10.39 -14.20 -19.98
C GLN A 185 11.32 -12.99 -20.11
N PHE A 186 10.79 -11.81 -19.79
CA PHE A 186 11.58 -10.59 -19.71
C PHE A 186 12.38 -10.57 -18.41
N ILE A 187 13.69 -10.43 -18.54
CA ILE A 187 14.65 -10.51 -17.43
C ILE A 187 14.95 -9.10 -16.90
N MET A 188 14.80 -8.93 -15.59
CA MET A 188 15.23 -7.74 -14.84
C MET A 188 15.71 -8.14 -13.44
N GLY A 189 17.03 -8.14 -13.25
CA GLY A 189 17.68 -8.61 -12.03
C GLY A 189 17.27 -10.05 -11.68
N GLU A 190 16.72 -10.21 -10.49
CA GLU A 190 16.19 -11.48 -9.97
C GLU A 190 14.78 -11.83 -10.47
N MET A 191 14.09 -10.87 -11.10
CA MET A 191 12.71 -11.04 -11.55
C MET A 191 12.63 -11.50 -13.01
N ARG A 192 11.53 -12.19 -13.33
CA ARG A 192 11.21 -12.73 -14.64
C ARG A 192 9.73 -12.47 -14.93
N TYR A 193 9.42 -11.68 -15.95
CA TYR A 193 8.04 -11.30 -16.29
C TYR A 193 7.57 -12.03 -17.56
N GLN A 194 6.32 -12.49 -17.55
CA GLN A 194 5.70 -13.19 -18.68
C GLN A 194 5.14 -12.21 -19.73
N VAL A 195 4.80 -10.99 -19.31
CA VAL A 195 4.28 -9.93 -20.17
C VAL A 195 4.85 -8.58 -19.76
N ILE A 196 5.18 -7.76 -20.76
CA ILE A 196 5.59 -6.37 -20.57
C ILE A 196 4.54 -5.44 -21.16
N VAL A 197 4.08 -4.50 -20.34
CA VAL A 197 3.23 -3.39 -20.76
C VAL A 197 4.11 -2.16 -21.00
N VAL A 198 4.03 -1.62 -22.21
CA VAL A 198 4.56 -0.28 -22.54
C VAL A 198 3.37 0.68 -22.48
N PRO A 199 3.26 1.52 -21.43
CA PRO A 199 2.18 2.48 -21.32
C PRO A 199 2.34 3.61 -22.36
N ASP A 200 1.35 4.51 -22.43
CA ASP A 200 1.36 5.70 -23.29
C ASP A 200 2.53 6.61 -22.88
N CYS A 201 3.68 6.39 -23.51
CA CYS A 201 4.91 7.11 -23.31
C CYS A 201 5.43 7.53 -24.68
N PHE A 202 6.03 8.72 -24.76
CA PHE A 202 6.43 9.28 -26.05
C PHE A 202 7.85 8.85 -26.45
N THR A 203 8.70 8.49 -25.47
CA THR A 203 10.09 8.07 -25.71
C THR A 203 10.50 6.88 -24.87
N LEU A 204 11.40 6.07 -25.44
CA LEU A 204 12.14 5.00 -24.76
C LEU A 204 13.65 5.24 -24.90
N ARG A 205 14.45 4.71 -23.98
CA ARG A 205 15.90 4.64 -24.16
C ARG A 205 16.29 3.61 -25.23
N GLU A 206 17.40 3.83 -25.93
CA GLU A 206 17.92 2.86 -26.91
C GLU A 206 18.19 1.48 -26.26
N SER A 207 18.67 1.46 -25.01
CA SER A 207 18.86 0.22 -24.24
C SER A 207 17.55 -0.52 -23.99
N THR A 208 16.49 0.21 -23.62
CA THR A 208 15.16 -0.35 -23.37
C THR A 208 14.58 -0.92 -24.66
N TYR A 209 14.62 -0.15 -25.76
CA TYR A 209 14.17 -0.61 -27.08
C TYR A 209 14.84 -1.92 -27.49
N LYS A 210 16.18 -2.01 -27.40
CA LYS A 210 16.91 -3.25 -27.76
C LYS A 210 16.46 -4.45 -26.94
N ARG A 211 16.22 -4.27 -25.65
CA ARG A 211 15.79 -5.35 -24.75
C ARG A 211 14.33 -5.76 -24.98
N LEU A 212 13.45 -4.81 -25.29
CA LEU A 212 12.06 -5.09 -25.66
C LEU A 212 11.99 -5.83 -27.00
N LYS A 213 12.79 -5.39 -27.99
CA LYS A 213 12.90 -6.04 -29.29
C LYS A 213 13.39 -7.47 -29.16
N ALA A 214 14.46 -7.71 -28.40
CA ALA A 214 14.98 -9.06 -28.18
C ALA A 214 13.94 -9.98 -27.52
N PHE A 215 13.16 -9.46 -26.56
CA PHE A 215 12.08 -10.20 -25.91
C PHE A 215 10.93 -10.52 -26.90
N GLN A 216 10.54 -9.55 -27.73
CA GLN A 216 9.53 -9.72 -28.77
C GLN A 216 9.97 -10.75 -29.83
N GLU A 217 11.22 -10.66 -30.32
CA GLU A 217 11.78 -11.58 -31.33
C GLU A 217 11.91 -13.01 -30.81
N ALA A 218 12.04 -13.19 -29.50
CA ALA A 218 12.05 -14.50 -28.87
C ALA A 218 10.64 -15.10 -28.65
N GLY A 219 9.58 -14.34 -28.91
CA GLY A 219 8.19 -14.78 -28.74
C GLY A 219 7.55 -14.33 -27.42
N GLY A 220 8.20 -13.42 -26.68
CA GLY A 220 7.67 -12.82 -25.48
C GLY A 220 6.42 -11.95 -25.70
N ASN A 221 5.56 -11.87 -24.69
CA ASN A 221 4.34 -11.06 -24.77
C ASN A 221 4.63 -9.59 -24.47
N LEU A 222 4.67 -8.78 -25.52
CA LEU A 222 4.79 -7.33 -25.43
C LEU A 222 3.45 -6.69 -25.83
N VAL A 223 2.94 -5.81 -24.99
CA VAL A 223 1.72 -5.04 -25.26
C VAL A 223 1.98 -3.54 -25.13
N PHE A 224 1.56 -2.80 -26.15
CA PHE A 224 1.54 -1.34 -26.10
C PHE A 224 0.14 -0.86 -25.73
N MET A 225 0.06 0.06 -24.78
CA MET A 225 -1.19 0.61 -24.27
C MET A 225 -1.26 2.10 -24.58
N GLY A 226 -2.25 2.53 -25.36
CA GLY A 226 -2.36 3.92 -25.81
C GLY A 226 -1.43 4.24 -26.98
N ALA A 227 -0.87 5.45 -27.00
CA ALA A 227 0.01 5.86 -28.10
C ALA A 227 1.34 5.08 -28.08
N ILE A 228 1.82 4.74 -29.29
CA ILE A 228 3.12 4.09 -29.48
C ILE A 228 4.21 5.16 -29.36
N PRO A 229 5.32 4.91 -28.63
CA PRO A 229 6.43 5.85 -28.55
C PRO A 229 6.99 6.18 -29.94
N GLU A 230 7.13 7.48 -30.24
CA GLU A 230 7.64 7.97 -31.54
C GLU A 230 9.14 8.28 -31.52
N TYR A 231 9.77 8.22 -30.34
CA TYR A 231 11.14 8.67 -30.11
C TYR A 231 11.98 7.62 -29.39
N ILE A 232 13.24 7.51 -29.78
CA ILE A 232 14.27 6.80 -29.02
C ILE A 232 15.35 7.80 -28.59
N ASP A 233 15.65 7.86 -27.29
CA ASP A 233 16.55 8.86 -26.69
C ASP A 233 16.18 10.31 -27.09
N GLY A 234 14.87 10.60 -27.20
CA GLY A 234 14.36 11.91 -27.61
C GLY A 234 14.52 12.25 -29.11
N VAL A 235 15.01 11.33 -29.94
CA VAL A 235 15.13 11.50 -31.39
C VAL A 235 14.04 10.70 -32.10
N LYS A 236 13.37 11.30 -33.09
CA LYS A 236 12.28 10.66 -33.82
C LYS A 236 12.78 9.41 -34.54
N ASP A 237 12.11 8.29 -34.31
CA ASP A 237 12.57 6.98 -34.77
C ASP A 237 11.39 6.03 -35.03
N SER A 238 11.30 5.44 -36.23
CA SER A 238 10.20 4.54 -36.61
C SER A 238 10.33 3.13 -36.04
N ARG A 239 11.51 2.77 -35.50
CA ARG A 239 11.82 1.41 -35.04
C ARG A 239 10.88 0.89 -33.95
N VAL A 240 10.34 1.77 -33.11
CA VAL A 240 9.35 1.37 -32.08
C VAL A 240 8.00 1.05 -32.73
N SER A 241 7.55 1.86 -33.68
CA SER A 241 6.31 1.62 -34.44
C SER A 241 6.39 0.32 -35.24
N GLU A 242 7.51 0.06 -35.93
CA GLU A 242 7.76 -1.19 -36.67
C GLU A 242 7.74 -2.44 -35.75
N MET A 243 8.16 -2.29 -34.50
CA MET A 243 8.08 -3.36 -33.49
C MET A 243 6.64 -3.53 -32.99
N ALA A 244 5.92 -2.43 -32.74
CA ALA A 244 4.55 -2.44 -32.25
C ALA A 244 3.56 -3.11 -33.22
N GLU A 245 3.80 -3.03 -34.53
CA GLU A 245 3.00 -3.74 -35.56
C GLU A 245 3.00 -5.26 -35.39
N LYS A 246 4.02 -5.81 -34.71
CA LYS A 246 4.16 -7.25 -34.43
C LYS A 246 3.73 -7.62 -33.01
N CYS A 247 3.24 -6.66 -32.25
CA CYS A 247 2.88 -6.79 -30.85
C CYS A 247 1.37 -6.59 -30.66
N SER A 248 0.88 -6.93 -29.46
CA SER A 248 -0.48 -6.53 -29.08
C SER A 248 -0.53 -5.01 -28.85
N GLN A 249 -1.62 -4.39 -29.28
CA GLN A 249 -1.92 -2.98 -29.04
C GLN A 249 -3.31 -2.88 -28.44
N ILE A 250 -3.43 -2.13 -27.35
CA ILE A 250 -4.69 -1.92 -26.65
C ILE A 250 -4.94 -0.43 -26.43
N ASP A 251 -6.21 -0.05 -26.36
CA ASP A 251 -6.59 1.32 -26.03
C ASP A 251 -6.13 1.68 -24.61
N TYR A 252 -5.89 2.97 -24.39
CA TYR A 252 -5.64 3.51 -23.06
C TYR A 252 -6.93 3.51 -22.23
N SER A 253 -7.31 2.33 -21.70
CA SER A 253 -8.50 2.17 -20.88
C SER A 253 -8.33 1.08 -19.83
N CYS A 254 -9.05 1.20 -18.71
CA CYS A 254 -9.10 0.19 -17.66
C CYS A 254 -9.56 -1.16 -18.21
N GLU A 255 -10.65 -1.17 -18.99
CA GLU A 255 -11.24 -2.39 -19.54
C GLU A 255 -10.27 -3.13 -20.45
N SER A 256 -9.65 -2.43 -21.40
CA SER A 256 -8.71 -3.03 -22.35
C SER A 256 -7.51 -3.64 -21.63
N LEU A 257 -6.96 -2.92 -20.63
CA LEU A 257 -5.82 -3.39 -19.83
C LEU A 257 -6.18 -4.63 -19.00
N LEU A 258 -7.27 -4.59 -18.24
CA LEU A 258 -7.66 -5.70 -17.36
C LEU A 258 -8.07 -6.94 -18.16
N ASN A 259 -8.79 -6.78 -19.28
CA ASN A 259 -9.17 -7.90 -20.14
C ASN A 259 -7.94 -8.57 -20.78
N TYR A 260 -6.98 -7.78 -21.25
CA TYR A 260 -5.74 -8.32 -21.82
C TYR A 260 -4.92 -9.09 -20.76
N LEU A 261 -4.87 -8.56 -19.54
CA LEU A 261 -4.06 -9.12 -18.45
C LEU A 261 -4.77 -10.19 -17.61
N GLU A 262 -6.02 -10.54 -17.91
CA GLU A 262 -6.81 -11.53 -17.17
C GLU A 262 -6.11 -12.90 -17.10
N VAL A 263 -5.41 -13.28 -18.18
CA VAL A 263 -4.63 -14.52 -18.23
C VAL A 263 -3.40 -14.51 -17.31
N TYR A 264 -3.02 -13.37 -16.72
CA TYR A 264 -1.92 -13.25 -15.75
C TYR A 264 -2.40 -13.01 -14.31
N ARG A 265 -3.72 -12.83 -14.10
CA ARG A 265 -4.33 -12.71 -12.77
C ARG A 265 -4.18 -14.00 -11.98
N SER A 266 -3.46 -13.95 -10.86
CA SER A 266 -3.24 -15.13 -10.00
C SER A 266 -4.29 -15.29 -8.91
N VAL A 267 -4.92 -14.18 -8.50
CA VAL A 267 -5.94 -14.14 -7.46
C VAL A 267 -7.09 -13.28 -7.95
N ASP A 268 -8.30 -13.76 -7.75
CA ASP A 268 -9.52 -12.98 -7.90
C ASP A 268 -10.33 -13.04 -6.60
N ILE A 269 -11.07 -11.97 -6.29
CA ILE A 269 -11.82 -11.87 -5.05
C ILE A 269 -13.18 -11.27 -5.36
N PHE A 270 -14.23 -12.04 -5.09
CA PHE A 270 -15.61 -11.62 -5.26
C PHE A 270 -16.23 -11.34 -3.91
N ILE A 271 -16.95 -10.23 -3.81
CA ILE A 271 -17.55 -9.77 -2.57
C ILE A 271 -19.07 -9.95 -2.60
N ARG A 272 -19.63 -10.35 -1.46
CA ARG A 272 -21.06 -10.31 -1.18
C ARG A 272 -21.28 -9.70 0.20
N GLN A 273 -22.20 -8.74 0.32
CA GLN A 273 -22.58 -8.21 1.64
C GLN A 273 -23.24 -9.32 2.47
N ALA A 274 -22.67 -9.59 3.65
CA ALA A 274 -23.16 -10.63 4.55
C ALA A 274 -24.17 -10.06 5.57
N GLU A 275 -23.96 -8.82 6.05
CA GLU A 275 -24.89 -8.10 6.95
C GLU A 275 -25.59 -6.90 6.29
N GLY A 276 -26.92 -6.97 6.17
CA GLY A 276 -27.76 -5.80 5.84
C GLY A 276 -27.46 -5.15 4.48
N ILE A 277 -27.93 -3.92 4.30
CA ILE A 277 -27.57 -3.05 3.17
C ILE A 277 -26.81 -1.88 3.79
N ASP A 278 -25.56 -1.68 3.40
CA ASP A 278 -24.84 -0.44 3.69
C ASP A 278 -25.49 0.70 2.88
N ALA A 279 -26.22 1.59 3.55
CA ALA A 279 -26.91 2.71 2.92
C ALA A 279 -25.95 3.77 2.34
N THR A 280 -24.64 3.66 2.62
CA THR A 280 -23.62 4.61 2.19
C THR A 280 -22.85 4.18 0.94
N ARG A 281 -23.04 2.93 0.47
CA ARG A 281 -22.48 2.43 -0.80
C ARG A 281 -23.54 2.42 -1.90
N ILE A 282 -23.12 2.65 -3.15
CA ILE A 282 -24.01 2.55 -4.30
C ILE A 282 -24.60 1.14 -4.32
N VAL A 283 -25.92 1.06 -4.15
CA VAL A 283 -26.70 -0.18 -4.18
C VAL A 283 -26.81 -0.66 -5.62
N GLN A 284 -25.72 -1.18 -6.20
CA GLN A 284 -25.84 -2.09 -7.33
C GLN A 284 -25.79 -3.52 -6.76
N LYS A 285 -26.98 -4.13 -6.72
CA LYS A 285 -27.23 -5.52 -6.34
C LYS A 285 -26.73 -6.47 -7.43
N GLU A 286 -25.47 -6.40 -7.78
CA GLU A 286 -24.85 -7.41 -8.64
C GLU A 286 -24.05 -8.33 -7.72
N GLU A 287 -24.56 -9.55 -7.52
CA GLU A 287 -23.81 -10.59 -6.81
C GLU A 287 -22.65 -11.06 -7.72
N GLY A 288 -21.46 -11.23 -7.14
CA GLY A 288 -20.28 -11.68 -7.90
C GLY A 288 -19.50 -10.58 -8.61
N ILE A 289 -19.62 -9.32 -8.16
CA ILE A 289 -18.69 -8.27 -8.58
C ILE A 289 -17.33 -8.49 -7.89
N ARG A 290 -16.25 -8.31 -8.65
CA ARG A 290 -14.88 -8.29 -8.14
C ARG A 290 -14.71 -7.15 -7.15
N THR A 291 -14.09 -7.40 -6.01
CA THR A 291 -13.82 -6.35 -5.02
C THR A 291 -12.95 -5.24 -5.60
N ASP A 292 -13.25 -4.00 -5.22
CA ASP A 292 -12.49 -2.80 -5.54
C ASP A 292 -11.79 -2.23 -4.30
N ASN A 293 -11.64 -3.04 -3.23
CA ASN A 293 -11.09 -2.59 -1.96
C ASN A 293 -10.11 -3.60 -1.32
N MET A 294 -9.50 -4.47 -2.10
CA MET A 294 -8.54 -5.45 -1.60
C MET A 294 -7.26 -5.46 -2.41
N PHE A 295 -6.12 -5.60 -1.73
CA PHE A 295 -4.84 -5.94 -2.35
C PHE A 295 -4.37 -7.31 -1.87
N TYR A 296 -3.41 -7.88 -2.60
CA TYR A 296 -2.76 -9.11 -2.21
C TYR A 296 -1.28 -9.11 -2.61
N GLN A 297 -0.53 -10.02 -1.98
CA GLN A 297 0.80 -10.43 -2.43
C GLN A 297 0.93 -11.95 -2.35
N ILE A 298 1.66 -12.54 -3.31
CA ILE A 298 2.07 -13.94 -3.26
C ILE A 298 3.60 -14.05 -3.12
N ARG A 299 4.03 -14.93 -2.22
CA ARG A 299 5.41 -15.42 -2.12
C ARG A 299 5.45 -16.92 -2.43
N GLU A 300 6.42 -17.37 -3.21
CA GLU A 300 6.59 -18.76 -3.62
C GLU A 300 7.87 -19.34 -2.99
N GLU A 301 7.69 -20.45 -2.26
CA GLU A 301 8.75 -21.34 -1.77
C GLU A 301 8.66 -22.67 -2.54
N GLU A 302 9.65 -23.56 -2.35
CA GLU A 302 9.71 -24.85 -3.07
C GLU A 302 8.46 -25.72 -2.85
N GLU A 303 7.93 -25.73 -1.61
CA GLU A 303 6.84 -26.64 -1.21
C GLU A 303 5.48 -25.96 -1.03
N CYS A 304 5.42 -24.62 -1.02
CA CYS A 304 4.19 -23.89 -0.78
C CYS A 304 4.23 -22.46 -1.31
N ARG A 305 3.06 -21.82 -1.33
CA ARG A 305 2.94 -20.37 -1.51
C ARG A 305 2.37 -19.72 -0.26
N TRP A 306 2.75 -18.49 -0.02
CA TRP A 306 2.07 -17.61 0.92
C TRP A 306 1.22 -16.63 0.15
N LEU A 307 -0.03 -16.48 0.57
CA LEU A 307 -0.97 -15.48 0.05
C LEU A 307 -1.39 -14.59 1.20
N PHE A 308 -1.08 -13.30 1.11
CA PHE A 308 -1.62 -12.28 1.99
C PHE A 308 -2.65 -11.45 1.24
N VAL A 309 -3.80 -11.20 1.85
CA VAL A 309 -4.92 -10.43 1.30
C VAL A 309 -5.40 -9.44 2.35
N CYS A 310 -5.64 -8.17 2.01
CA CYS A 310 -6.10 -7.18 2.97
C CYS A 310 -6.98 -6.10 2.36
N HIS A 311 -7.81 -5.48 3.20
CA HIS A 311 -8.52 -4.25 2.85
C HIS A 311 -7.55 -3.08 2.67
N VAL A 312 -7.95 -2.09 1.87
CA VAL A 312 -7.07 -0.98 1.47
C VAL A 312 -7.59 0.38 1.94
N ASN A 313 -8.83 0.71 1.60
CA ASN A 313 -9.42 2.02 1.83
C ASN A 313 -10.03 2.11 3.22
N ARG A 314 -9.97 3.32 3.80
CA ARG A 314 -10.71 3.63 5.02
C ARG A 314 -12.20 3.42 4.79
N PRO A 315 -12.92 2.81 5.74
CA PRO A 315 -14.37 2.86 5.72
C PRO A 315 -14.85 4.31 5.85
N VAL A 316 -16.05 4.59 5.34
CA VAL A 316 -16.69 5.91 5.48
C VAL A 316 -16.91 6.24 6.95
N ASP A 317 -17.34 5.25 7.73
CA ASP A 317 -17.45 5.29 9.18
C ASP A 317 -16.72 4.07 9.76
N GLU A 318 -15.63 4.31 10.49
CA GLU A 318 -14.83 3.25 11.11
C GLU A 318 -15.51 2.58 12.30
N HIS A 319 -16.54 3.21 12.89
CA HIS A 319 -17.32 2.69 14.01
C HIS A 319 -18.55 1.90 13.55
N ILE A 320 -18.96 2.07 12.30
CA ILE A 320 -20.12 1.40 11.69
C ILE A 320 -19.66 0.68 10.43
N THR A 321 -18.99 -0.45 10.61
CA THR A 321 -18.57 -1.32 9.52
C THR A 321 -19.48 -2.54 9.39
N PHE A 322 -19.54 -3.11 8.18
CA PHE A 322 -20.35 -4.27 7.86
C PHE A 322 -19.47 -5.48 7.61
N LEU A 323 -20.04 -6.67 7.79
CA LEU A 323 -19.37 -7.92 7.43
C LEU A 323 -19.58 -8.22 5.95
N GLU A 324 -18.50 -8.63 5.31
CA GLU A 324 -18.40 -8.98 3.91
C GLU A 324 -18.04 -10.48 3.79
N GLU A 325 -18.76 -11.21 2.94
CA GLU A 325 -18.36 -12.54 2.48
C GLU A 325 -17.43 -12.37 1.28
N LEU A 326 -16.21 -12.88 1.40
CA LEU A 326 -15.17 -12.78 0.37
C LEU A 326 -14.90 -14.19 -0.18
N LYS A 327 -15.12 -14.36 -1.49
CA LYS A 327 -14.72 -15.57 -2.22
C LYS A 327 -13.39 -15.31 -2.92
N ILE A 328 -12.33 -15.85 -2.35
CA ILE A 328 -10.96 -15.75 -2.86
C ILE A 328 -10.72 -16.93 -3.79
N GLN A 329 -10.61 -16.65 -5.09
CA GLN A 329 -10.27 -17.60 -6.13
C GLN A 329 -8.77 -17.48 -6.46
N ILE A 330 -8.05 -18.59 -6.40
CA ILE A 330 -6.59 -18.65 -6.53
C ILE A 330 -6.26 -19.61 -7.66
N ARG A 331 -5.42 -19.17 -8.61
CA ARG A 331 -5.06 -20.01 -9.75
C ARG A 331 -4.18 -21.19 -9.37
N GLY A 332 -4.65 -22.39 -9.66
CA GLY A 332 -4.04 -23.66 -9.27
C GLY A 332 -4.70 -24.29 -8.03
N GLU A 333 -4.30 -25.52 -7.75
CA GLU A 333 -4.92 -26.36 -6.71
C GLU A 333 -4.05 -26.45 -5.46
N TYR A 334 -4.57 -25.93 -4.35
CA TYR A 334 -3.87 -25.88 -3.07
C TYR A 334 -4.77 -26.31 -1.92
N LYS A 335 -4.16 -26.91 -0.91
CA LYS A 335 -4.69 -27.13 0.43
C LYS A 335 -4.36 -25.89 1.27
N PRO A 336 -5.35 -25.02 1.57
CA PRO A 336 -5.09 -23.79 2.28
C PRO A 336 -5.05 -24.00 3.79
N VAL A 337 -4.08 -23.38 4.43
CA VAL A 337 -3.98 -23.25 5.88
C VAL A 337 -4.04 -21.77 6.21
N PHE A 338 -5.06 -21.36 6.95
CA PHE A 338 -5.17 -20.00 7.46
C PHE A 338 -4.23 -19.80 8.65
N TYR A 339 -3.50 -18.69 8.64
CA TYR A 339 -2.64 -18.24 9.72
C TYR A 339 -3.25 -16.96 10.29
N ASP A 340 -3.88 -17.08 11.45
CA ASP A 340 -4.37 -15.92 12.17
C ASP A 340 -3.17 -15.17 12.76
N THR A 341 -2.85 -14.03 12.16
CA THR A 341 -1.70 -13.22 12.55
C THR A 341 -1.92 -12.48 13.88
N LEU A 342 -3.16 -12.27 14.33
CA LEU A 342 -3.44 -11.66 15.63
C LEU A 342 -3.24 -12.66 16.76
N THR A 343 -3.76 -13.89 16.61
CA THR A 343 -3.71 -14.91 17.67
C THR A 343 -2.51 -15.87 17.56
N GLY A 344 -1.92 -15.99 16.37
CA GLY A 344 -0.89 -16.98 16.05
C GLY A 344 -1.42 -18.40 15.80
N GLN A 345 -2.74 -18.59 15.80
CA GLN A 345 -3.36 -19.90 15.53
C GLN A 345 -3.36 -20.23 14.04
N THR A 346 -3.32 -21.52 13.74
CA THR A 346 -3.38 -22.03 12.36
C THR A 346 -4.54 -23.00 12.19
N THR A 347 -5.29 -22.84 11.10
CA THR A 347 -6.47 -23.65 10.81
C THR A 347 -6.42 -24.17 9.38
N ASN A 348 -6.58 -25.47 9.19
CA ASN A 348 -6.78 -26.03 7.84
C ASN A 348 -8.16 -25.60 7.34
N ILE A 349 -8.23 -24.96 6.18
CA ILE A 349 -9.49 -24.47 5.62
C ILE A 349 -9.96 -25.39 4.50
N ALA A 350 -11.24 -25.74 4.52
CA ALA A 350 -11.85 -26.46 3.41
C ALA A 350 -11.92 -25.55 2.18
N ALA A 351 -11.41 -26.02 1.04
CA ALA A 351 -11.47 -25.31 -0.23
C ALA A 351 -12.40 -26.01 -1.22
N VAL A 352 -12.99 -25.22 -2.12
CA VAL A 352 -13.73 -25.71 -3.28
C VAL A 352 -12.82 -25.61 -4.50
N TYR A 353 -12.81 -26.64 -5.36
CA TYR A 353 -11.98 -26.66 -6.56
C TYR A 353 -12.84 -26.56 -7.81
N SER A 354 -12.53 -25.62 -8.71
CA SER A 354 -13.27 -25.41 -9.96
C SER A 354 -12.30 -25.02 -11.07
N SER A 355 -12.38 -25.70 -12.21
CA SER A 355 -11.55 -25.39 -13.41
C SER A 355 -10.04 -25.29 -13.16
N GLY A 356 -9.50 -26.03 -12.17
CA GLY A 356 -8.09 -25.98 -11.80
C GLY A 356 -7.73 -24.88 -10.79
N ASP A 357 -8.70 -24.14 -10.28
CA ASP A 357 -8.53 -23.09 -9.27
C ASP A 357 -9.00 -23.55 -7.88
N THR A 358 -8.41 -22.96 -6.85
CA THR A 358 -8.78 -23.11 -5.44
C THR A 358 -9.65 -21.94 -5.01
N ILE A 359 -10.81 -22.21 -4.42
CA ILE A 359 -11.75 -21.21 -3.94
C ILE A 359 -11.90 -21.34 -2.43
N ILE A 360 -11.66 -20.23 -1.73
CA ILE A 360 -11.78 -20.11 -0.27
C ILE A 360 -12.83 -19.04 0.03
N THR A 361 -13.77 -19.35 0.91
CA THR A 361 -14.73 -18.36 1.43
C THR A 361 -14.29 -17.91 2.81
N VAL A 362 -14.13 -16.60 3.01
CA VAL A 362 -13.88 -15.98 4.31
C VAL A 362 -14.88 -14.89 4.61
N TYR A 363 -14.99 -14.52 5.88
CA TYR A 363 -15.80 -13.41 6.34
C TYR A 363 -14.90 -12.38 7.01
N GLY A 364 -15.01 -11.11 6.62
CA GLY A 364 -14.24 -10.02 7.19
C GLY A 364 -14.95 -8.68 7.12
N SER A 365 -14.40 -7.69 7.81
CA SER A 365 -14.83 -6.30 7.79
C SER A 365 -13.67 -5.38 7.39
N ALA A 366 -13.92 -4.07 7.31
CA ALA A 366 -13.08 -3.09 6.63
C ALA A 366 -11.61 -2.97 7.09
N HIS A 367 -11.23 -3.59 8.21
CA HIS A 367 -9.85 -3.60 8.74
C HIS A 367 -9.22 -5.01 8.77
N ASP A 368 -9.92 -6.01 8.22
CA ASP A 368 -9.45 -7.40 8.25
C ASP A 368 -8.47 -7.70 7.12
N SER A 369 -7.61 -8.66 7.41
CA SER A 369 -6.58 -9.18 6.51
C SER A 369 -6.42 -10.68 6.74
N PHE A 370 -6.04 -11.41 5.71
CA PHE A 370 -5.97 -12.87 5.72
C PHE A 370 -4.62 -13.34 5.20
N LEU A 371 -3.97 -14.22 5.96
CA LEU A 371 -2.73 -14.88 5.56
C LEU A 371 -2.99 -16.37 5.38
N PHE A 372 -2.66 -16.90 4.21
CA PHE A 372 -2.78 -18.30 3.88
C PHE A 372 -1.43 -18.90 3.48
N ARG A 373 -1.16 -20.10 3.98
CA ARG A 373 -0.18 -21.01 3.39
C ARG A 373 -0.89 -21.97 2.46
N LEU A 374 -0.48 -21.98 1.21
CA LEU A 374 -1.08 -22.74 0.11
C LEU A 374 -0.14 -23.88 -0.28
N VAL A 375 -0.43 -25.09 0.19
CA VAL A 375 0.35 -26.30 -0.14
C VAL A 375 -0.24 -26.97 -1.37
N PRO A 376 0.53 -27.32 -2.42
CA PRO A 376 0.00 -27.96 -3.61
C PRO A 376 -0.86 -29.20 -3.33
N GLY A 377 -1.96 -29.33 -4.10
CA GLY A 377 -2.89 -30.46 -4.06
C GLY A 377 -4.29 -30.08 -3.62
N ARG A 378 -5.16 -31.09 -3.49
CA ARG A 378 -6.56 -30.91 -3.08
C ARG A 378 -6.81 -31.48 -1.69
N SER A 379 -7.65 -30.79 -0.93
CA SER A 379 -8.27 -31.24 0.32
C SER A 379 -9.59 -30.50 0.46
N GLU A 380 -10.66 -31.27 0.62
CA GLU A 380 -11.96 -30.78 1.10
C GLU A 380 -12.07 -30.92 2.63
N ASP A 381 -11.13 -31.67 3.24
CA ASP A 381 -10.99 -31.77 4.68
C ASP A 381 -10.43 -30.46 5.22
N GLY A 382 -11.15 -29.87 6.17
CA GLY A 382 -10.80 -28.61 6.80
C GLY A 382 -12.00 -27.96 7.44
N GLU A 383 -11.76 -26.89 8.21
CA GLU A 383 -12.82 -26.08 8.75
C GLU A 383 -13.45 -25.24 7.63
N GLN A 384 -14.77 -25.24 7.57
CA GLN A 384 -15.51 -24.25 6.81
C GLN A 384 -15.60 -22.98 7.63
N TRP A 385 -15.18 -21.86 7.06
CA TRP A 385 -15.37 -20.57 7.70
C TRP A 385 -16.86 -20.29 7.82
N LYS A 386 -17.38 -20.33 9.06
CA LYS A 386 -18.79 -20.07 9.35
C LYS A 386 -18.86 -18.83 10.20
N TYR A 387 -19.59 -17.83 9.72
CA TYR A 387 -19.98 -16.70 10.54
C TYR A 387 -21.46 -16.82 10.91
N SER A 388 -21.76 -16.67 12.20
CA SER A 388 -23.13 -16.64 12.71
C SER A 388 -23.48 -15.22 13.13
N PHE A 389 -24.46 -14.61 12.46
CA PHE A 389 -24.93 -13.28 12.82
C PHE A 389 -25.46 -13.24 14.25
N PRO A 390 -25.04 -12.24 15.06
CA PRO A 390 -25.65 -12.01 16.36
C PRO A 390 -27.14 -11.76 16.19
N LYS A 391 -27.99 -12.68 16.69
CA LYS A 391 -29.45 -12.57 16.56
C LYS A 391 -30.04 -11.42 17.39
N GLU A 392 -29.32 -10.98 18.42
CA GLU A 392 -29.72 -9.87 19.29
C GLU A 392 -28.60 -8.83 19.34
N LYS A 393 -28.72 -7.75 18.55
CA LYS A 393 -27.88 -6.55 18.74
C LYS A 393 -28.33 -5.89 20.05
N ARG A 394 -27.59 -6.14 21.13
CA ARG A 394 -27.79 -5.46 22.42
C ARG A 394 -26.99 -4.17 22.43
N TYR A 395 -27.68 -3.04 22.40
CA TYR A 395 -27.06 -1.76 22.69
C TYR A 395 -26.73 -1.72 24.17
N PHE A 396 -25.45 -1.54 24.50
CA PHE A 396 -25.07 -1.29 25.88
C PHE A 396 -25.69 0.03 26.33
N PRO A 397 -26.27 0.11 27.55
CA PRO A 397 -26.69 1.39 28.09
C PRO A 397 -25.46 2.29 28.22
N GLN A 398 -25.66 3.61 28.09
CA GLN A 398 -24.61 4.58 28.38
C GLN A 398 -23.99 4.27 29.76
N PRO A 399 -22.65 4.26 29.89
CA PRO A 399 -22.01 3.96 31.16
C PRO A 399 -22.48 4.97 32.22
N LYS A 400 -22.91 4.46 33.38
CA LYS A 400 -23.39 5.33 34.47
C LYS A 400 -22.26 6.15 35.11
N HIS A 401 -21.03 5.66 35.01
CA HIS A 401 -19.80 6.27 35.52
C HIS A 401 -18.62 5.67 34.77
N PHE A 402 -17.49 6.38 34.76
CA PHE A 402 -16.20 5.87 34.36
C PHE A 402 -15.20 6.14 35.48
N LEU A 403 -14.12 5.39 35.51
CA LEU A 403 -12.97 5.61 36.37
C LEU A 403 -11.78 5.79 35.45
N LEU A 404 -10.87 6.69 35.80
CA LEU A 404 -9.61 6.81 35.07
C LEU A 404 -8.66 5.72 35.59
N GLU A 405 -7.99 5.03 34.69
CA GLU A 405 -6.95 4.05 35.05
C GLU A 405 -5.67 4.75 35.53
N GLU A 406 -5.49 6.01 35.13
CA GLU A 406 -4.40 6.89 35.53
C GLU A 406 -4.91 8.26 35.95
N ASP A 407 -4.13 9.00 36.76
CA ASP A 407 -4.49 10.36 37.12
C ASP A 407 -4.54 11.24 35.87
N ASN A 408 -5.56 12.10 35.79
CA ASN A 408 -5.66 13.04 34.68
C ASN A 408 -4.44 13.97 34.72
N CYS A 409 -3.59 13.93 33.70
CA CYS A 409 -2.52 14.90 33.56
C CYS A 409 -3.16 16.25 33.20
N CYS A 410 -3.47 17.09 34.20
CA CYS A 410 -3.92 18.45 33.95
C CYS A 410 -2.84 19.21 33.18
N LEU A 411 -3.04 19.36 31.87
CA LEU A 411 -2.21 20.23 31.06
C LEU A 411 -2.55 21.67 31.46
N LEU A 412 -1.64 22.32 32.18
CA LEU A 412 -1.76 23.76 32.43
C LEU A 412 -1.63 24.49 31.08
N ASP A 413 -2.77 24.75 30.46
CA ASP A 413 -2.87 25.42 29.17
C ASP A 413 -3.34 26.87 29.33
N LEU A 414 -4.09 27.14 30.39
CA LEU A 414 -4.60 28.45 30.75
C LEU A 414 -4.12 28.81 32.15
N ALA A 415 -3.73 30.07 32.34
CA ALA A 415 -3.38 30.59 33.65
C ALA A 415 -3.67 32.10 33.72
N GLU A 416 -4.10 32.57 34.88
CA GLU A 416 -3.86 33.97 35.26
C GLU A 416 -2.34 34.18 35.40
N TYR A 417 -1.84 35.37 35.11
CA TYR A 417 -0.40 35.59 35.05
C TYR A 417 0.03 37.00 35.47
N ALA A 418 1.21 37.10 36.07
CA ALA A 418 1.86 38.35 36.45
C ALA A 418 3.34 38.31 36.04
N PHE A 419 3.90 39.46 35.68
CA PHE A 419 5.34 39.59 35.39
C PHE A 419 6.04 40.12 36.63
N ASP A 420 6.80 39.27 37.32
CA ASP A 420 7.35 39.53 38.66
C ASP A 420 6.25 39.98 39.64
N ASP A 421 6.46 41.07 40.37
CA ASP A 421 5.52 41.60 41.38
C ASP A 421 4.41 42.51 40.79
N GLN A 422 4.11 42.39 39.49
CA GLN A 422 3.03 43.16 38.84
C GLN A 422 1.63 42.62 39.18
N ASP A 423 0.60 43.42 38.90
CA ASP A 423 -0.79 42.98 39.03
C ASP A 423 -1.09 41.76 38.14
N TRP A 424 -1.92 40.87 38.67
CA TRP A 424 -2.43 39.71 37.94
C TRP A 424 -3.24 40.15 36.73
N ASN A 425 -2.95 39.50 35.60
CA ASN A 425 -3.70 39.64 34.36
C ASN A 425 -4.72 38.51 34.28
N SER A 426 -5.81 38.77 33.56
CA SER A 426 -6.84 37.77 33.28
C SER A 426 -6.25 36.53 32.62
N GLU A 427 -6.92 35.40 32.82
CA GLU A 427 -6.59 34.11 32.21
C GLU A 427 -6.24 34.23 30.72
N GLU A 428 -5.14 33.60 30.32
CA GLU A 428 -4.70 33.51 28.93
C GLU A 428 -3.98 32.17 28.69
N GLU A 429 -3.85 31.79 27.41
CA GLU A 429 -3.07 30.63 26.99
C GLU A 429 -1.57 30.80 27.29
N ILE A 430 -0.95 29.76 27.86
CA ILE A 430 0.40 29.83 28.43
C ILE A 430 1.49 30.18 27.40
N LEU A 431 1.38 29.78 26.13
CA LEU A 431 2.36 30.12 25.09
C LEU A 431 2.21 31.58 24.63
N ARG A 432 0.99 32.12 24.65
CA ARG A 432 0.77 33.56 24.44
C ARG A 432 1.33 34.37 25.61
N ILE A 433 1.16 33.90 26.84
CA ILE A 433 1.77 34.51 28.02
C ILE A 433 3.30 34.52 27.89
N ASP A 434 3.92 33.38 27.52
CA ASP A 434 5.37 33.27 27.29
C ASP A 434 5.85 34.28 26.24
N ASN A 435 5.17 34.38 25.10
CA ASN A 435 5.51 35.36 24.06
C ASN A 435 5.32 36.83 24.52
N ARG A 436 4.32 37.13 25.36
CA ARG A 436 4.16 38.47 25.97
C ARG A 436 5.35 38.83 26.84
N PHE A 437 5.84 37.90 27.65
CA PHE A 437 6.99 38.10 28.53
C PHE A 437 8.30 38.18 27.74
N ARG A 438 8.51 37.31 26.76
CA ARG A 438 9.66 37.38 25.84
C ARG A 438 9.74 38.73 25.14
N LYS A 439 8.62 39.25 24.65
CA LYS A 439 8.56 40.58 24.04
C LYS A 439 8.95 41.70 25.02
N LYS A 440 8.50 41.63 26.27
CA LYS A 440 8.91 42.59 27.33
C LYS A 440 10.42 42.53 27.60
N LEU A 441 11.00 41.32 27.58
CA LEU A 441 12.41 41.06 27.87
C LEU A 441 13.35 41.23 26.65
N GLY A 442 12.81 41.46 25.46
CA GLY A 442 13.61 41.51 24.22
C GLY A 442 14.13 40.14 23.77
N TYR A 443 13.52 39.04 24.21
CA TYR A 443 13.86 37.69 23.77
C TYR A 443 13.15 37.32 22.46
N PRO A 444 13.74 36.41 21.65
CA PRO A 444 13.06 35.85 20.48
C PRO A 444 11.75 35.17 20.86
N LEU A 445 10.72 35.40 20.05
CA LEU A 445 9.41 34.76 20.19
C LEU A 445 9.52 33.27 19.84
N ARG A 446 8.77 32.40 20.53
CA ARG A 446 8.84 30.94 20.28
C ARG A 446 8.41 30.55 18.87
N MET A 447 7.49 31.28 18.24
CA MET A 447 7.03 30.99 16.89
C MET A 447 8.00 31.42 15.77
N GLU A 448 9.08 32.15 16.08
CA GLU A 448 10.03 32.70 15.08
C GLU A 448 11.40 32.01 15.12
N ALA A 449 11.64 31.10 16.07
CA ALA A 449 12.95 30.50 16.32
C ALA A 449 13.01 29.02 15.89
N LEU A 450 12.69 28.72 14.63
CA LEU A 450 13.12 27.48 14.00
C LEU A 450 14.49 27.71 13.37
N ALA A 451 15.56 27.52 14.14
CA ALA A 451 16.85 27.22 13.53
C ALA A 451 16.71 25.83 12.89
N GLN A 452 16.65 25.77 11.55
CA GLN A 452 16.76 24.47 10.89
C GLN A 452 18.12 23.85 11.24
N PRO A 453 18.17 22.55 11.55
CA PRO A 453 19.46 21.87 11.66
C PRO A 453 20.20 22.05 10.34
N GLY A 454 21.40 22.64 10.42
CA GLY A 454 22.32 22.79 9.29
C GLY A 454 23.08 21.51 8.99
#